data_AF-A0A5C5Z0Z8-F1
#
_entry.id   AF-A0A5C5Z0Z8-F1
#
_cell.length_a   1.000
_cell.length_b   1.000
_cell.length_c   1.000
_cell.angle_alpha   90.00
_cell.angle_beta   90.00
_cell.angle_gamma   90.00
#
_symmetry.space_group_name_H-M   'P 1'
#
loop_
_entity.id
_entity.type
_entity.pdbx_description
1 polymer ?
#
loop_
_entity_poly.entity_id
_entity_poly.type
_entity_poly.pdbx_seq_one_letter_code
_entity_poly.pdbx_strand_id
1 'polypeptide(L)'
;MLWPIVVPFKIAFWSLTGFVAIVTLTAVVFKWRVGKAFLIAFVLAVVAFVPLCSGIMSIMDAKRFGVFSYDTYAEVKDFRIERYLPTTARDITLDKFAMGHRAKYTITETELRDYLDQLWLEADGPFAIPREELDDDDAATYDEFDYRFEGLNWPPLEKAFEFHSPVQSDGGGANYFFDPTSNTVYQHAGYW
;
A
#
# COMPACT_ATOMS: atom_id res chain seq x y z
N MET A 1 -9.34 6.25 -1.01
CA MET A 1 -10.05 5.69 -2.19
C MET A 1 -10.40 4.21 -1.97
N LEU A 2 -11.66 3.81 -2.11
CA LEU A 2 -12.16 2.42 -1.94
C LEU A 2 -11.76 1.46 -3.09
N TRP A 3 -10.76 1.81 -3.89
CA TRP A 3 -10.28 1.01 -5.04
C TRP A 3 -10.01 -0.47 -4.72
N PRO A 4 -9.44 -0.83 -3.55
CA PRO A 4 -9.23 -2.23 -3.16
C PRO A 4 -10.52 -3.06 -3.08
N ILE A 5 -11.67 -2.42 -2.87
CA ILE A 5 -12.98 -3.09 -2.77
C ILE A 5 -13.73 -2.99 -4.10
N VAL A 6 -13.64 -1.82 -4.77
CA VAL A 6 -14.39 -1.54 -6.00
C VAL A 6 -13.98 -2.45 -7.14
N VAL A 7 -12.68 -2.76 -7.28
CA VAL A 7 -12.21 -3.62 -8.39
C VAL A 7 -12.66 -5.07 -8.23
N PRO A 8 -12.45 -5.76 -7.08
CA PRO A 8 -12.99 -7.10 -6.87
C PRO A 8 -14.51 -7.17 -7.04
N PHE A 9 -15.23 -6.17 -6.51
CA PHE A 9 -16.69 -6.06 -6.67
C PHE A 9 -17.10 -6.02 -8.14
N LYS A 10 -16.47 -5.15 -8.94
CA LYS A 10 -16.79 -5.02 -10.38
C LYS A 10 -16.49 -6.30 -11.13
N ILE A 11 -15.34 -6.92 -10.88
CA ILE A 11 -14.96 -8.18 -11.54
C ILE A 11 -15.99 -9.26 -11.19
N ALA A 12 -16.27 -9.48 -9.90
CA ALA A 12 -17.24 -10.49 -9.46
C ALA A 12 -18.64 -10.26 -10.04
N PHE A 13 -19.13 -9.01 -9.98
CA PHE A 13 -20.44 -8.63 -10.49
C PHE A 13 -20.58 -8.94 -12.00
N TRP A 14 -19.60 -8.52 -12.81
CA TRP A 14 -19.65 -8.75 -14.26
C TRP A 14 -19.45 -10.22 -14.62
N SER A 15 -18.56 -10.94 -13.92
CA SER A 15 -18.37 -12.38 -14.14
C SER A 15 -19.66 -13.17 -13.86
N LEU A 16 -20.36 -12.86 -12.77
CA LEU A 16 -21.59 -13.56 -12.39
C LEU A 16 -22.78 -13.17 -13.28
N THR A 17 -22.87 -11.91 -13.69
CA THR A 17 -23.85 -11.47 -14.70
C THR A 17 -23.64 -12.21 -16.03
N GLY A 18 -22.38 -12.32 -16.47
CA GLY A 18 -22.02 -13.09 -17.66
C GLY A 18 -22.38 -14.57 -17.53
N PHE A 19 -22.10 -15.18 -16.37
CA PHE A 19 -22.50 -16.56 -16.08
C PHE A 19 -24.02 -16.77 -16.20
N VAL A 20 -24.83 -15.91 -15.59
CA VAL A 20 -26.31 -15.99 -15.68
C VAL A 20 -26.77 -15.86 -17.13
N ALA A 21 -26.19 -14.92 -17.89
CA ALA A 21 -26.51 -14.74 -19.31
C ALA A 21 -26.18 -15.99 -20.13
N ILE A 22 -24.98 -16.57 -19.95
CA ILE A 22 -24.54 -17.78 -20.67
C ILE A 22 -25.44 -18.97 -20.35
N VAL A 23 -25.77 -19.21 -19.07
CA VAL A 23 -26.67 -20.31 -18.68
C VAL A 23 -28.07 -20.12 -19.26
N THR A 24 -28.56 -18.88 -19.31
CA THR A 24 -29.88 -18.56 -19.87
C THR A 24 -29.91 -18.76 -21.39
N LEU A 25 -28.87 -18.32 -22.11
CA LEU A 25 -28.77 -18.49 -23.56
C LEU A 25 -28.59 -19.96 -23.96
N THR A 26 -27.76 -20.71 -23.24
CA THR A 26 -27.58 -22.14 -23.49
C THR A 26 -28.88 -22.91 -23.23
N ALA A 27 -29.68 -22.51 -22.24
CA ALA A 27 -31.00 -23.10 -22.02
C ALA A 27 -31.93 -22.96 -23.23
N VAL A 28 -31.83 -21.88 -24.02
CA VAL A 28 -32.57 -21.73 -25.28
C VAL A 28 -32.10 -22.74 -26.32
N VAL A 29 -30.78 -22.86 -26.50
CA VAL A 29 -30.17 -23.78 -27.48
C VAL A 29 -30.51 -25.24 -27.16
N PHE A 30 -30.44 -25.63 -25.90
CA PHE A 30 -30.73 -26.99 -25.43
C PHE A 30 -32.22 -27.26 -25.17
N LYS A 31 -33.11 -26.31 -25.50
CA LYS A 31 -34.58 -26.40 -25.29
C LYS A 31 -34.97 -26.69 -23.83
N TRP A 32 -34.19 -26.19 -22.88
CA TRP A 32 -34.51 -26.25 -21.46
C TRP A 32 -35.56 -25.20 -21.09
N ARG A 33 -36.17 -25.33 -19.91
CA ARG A 33 -37.09 -24.32 -19.38
C ARG A 33 -36.30 -23.07 -18.97
N VAL A 34 -36.22 -22.09 -19.87
CA VAL A 34 -35.44 -20.85 -19.73
C VAL A 34 -35.68 -20.15 -18.38
N GLY A 35 -36.94 -20.00 -17.96
CA GLY A 35 -37.25 -19.36 -16.67
C GLY A 35 -36.70 -20.10 -15.45
N LYS A 36 -36.65 -21.45 -15.49
CA LYS A 36 -36.04 -22.24 -14.41
C LYS A 36 -34.52 -22.13 -14.44
N ALA A 37 -33.92 -22.17 -15.63
CA ALA A 37 -32.47 -22.04 -15.80
C ALA A 37 -31.97 -20.67 -15.30
N PHE A 38 -32.68 -19.59 -15.66
CA PHE A 38 -32.41 -18.24 -15.17
C PHE A 38 -32.49 -18.17 -13.64
N LEU A 39 -33.59 -18.66 -13.04
CA LEU A 39 -33.79 -18.59 -11.59
C LEU A 39 -32.67 -19.35 -10.83
N ILE A 40 -32.33 -20.55 -11.29
CA ILE A 40 -31.26 -21.35 -10.68
C ILE A 40 -29.91 -20.63 -10.82
N ALA A 41 -29.57 -20.15 -12.01
CA ALA A 41 -28.32 -19.43 -12.24
C ALA A 41 -28.23 -18.15 -11.40
N PHE A 42 -29.33 -17.41 -11.27
CA PHE A 42 -29.40 -16.20 -10.45
C PHE A 42 -29.17 -16.50 -8.96
N VAL A 43 -29.84 -17.51 -8.40
CA VAL A 43 -29.62 -17.91 -7.00
C VAL A 43 -28.18 -18.35 -6.77
N LEU A 44 -27.63 -19.16 -7.68
CA LEU A 44 -26.21 -19.55 -7.62
C LEU A 44 -25.28 -18.35 -7.68
N ALA A 45 -25.57 -17.37 -8.53
CA ALA A 45 -24.78 -16.15 -8.64
C ALA A 45 -24.81 -15.32 -7.36
N VAL A 46 -25.98 -15.17 -6.72
CA VAL A 46 -26.10 -14.46 -5.43
C VAL A 46 -25.28 -15.16 -4.34
N VAL A 47 -25.37 -16.50 -4.25
CA VAL A 47 -24.60 -17.28 -3.26
C VAL A 47 -23.10 -17.23 -3.55
N ALA A 48 -22.70 -17.27 -4.82
CA ALA A 48 -21.30 -17.24 -5.23
C ALA A 48 -20.66 -15.83 -5.16
N PHE A 49 -21.45 -14.77 -4.98
CA PHE A 49 -20.97 -13.40 -5.03
C PHE A 49 -19.90 -13.10 -3.99
N VAL A 50 -20.14 -13.44 -2.72
CA VAL A 50 -19.20 -13.17 -1.62
C VAL A 50 -17.92 -14.02 -1.76
N PRO A 51 -18.00 -15.36 -1.95
CA PRO A 51 -16.79 -16.17 -2.15
C PRO A 51 -15.96 -15.73 -3.35
N LEU A 52 -16.60 -15.33 -4.46
CA LEU A 52 -15.89 -14.85 -5.65
C LEU A 52 -15.20 -13.51 -5.38
N CYS A 53 -15.86 -12.57 -4.72
CA CYS A 53 -15.24 -11.31 -4.29
C CYS A 53 -14.00 -11.56 -3.42
N SER A 54 -14.13 -12.42 -2.40
CA SER A 54 -13.01 -12.76 -1.51
C SER A 54 -11.86 -13.45 -2.24
N GLY A 55 -12.17 -14.37 -3.18
CA GLY A 55 -11.15 -15.04 -3.99
C GLY A 55 -10.40 -14.07 -4.91
N ILE A 56 -11.11 -13.16 -5.58
CA ILE A 56 -10.49 -12.13 -6.43
C ILE A 56 -9.60 -11.21 -5.58
N MET A 57 -10.10 -10.78 -4.42
CA MET A 57 -9.33 -9.94 -3.49
C MET A 57 -8.03 -10.63 -3.07
N SER A 58 -8.10 -11.90 -2.67
CA SER A 58 -6.91 -12.68 -2.29
C SER A 58 -5.87 -12.76 -3.41
N ILE A 59 -6.30 -12.98 -4.66
CA ILE A 59 -5.40 -13.02 -5.83
C ILE A 59 -4.76 -11.66 -6.09
N MET A 60 -5.56 -10.58 -6.02
CA MET A 60 -5.08 -9.23 -6.22
C MET A 60 -4.09 -8.81 -5.13
N ASP A 61 -4.41 -9.13 -3.88
CA ASP A 61 -3.58 -8.82 -2.72
C ASP A 61 -2.23 -9.53 -2.79
N ALA A 62 -2.19 -10.77 -3.27
CA ALA A 62 -0.93 -11.49 -3.53
C ALA A 62 -0.03 -10.84 -4.60
N LYS A 63 -0.56 -9.93 -5.43
CA LYS A 63 0.21 -9.14 -6.40
C LYS A 63 0.50 -7.73 -5.94
N ARG A 64 -0.29 -7.22 -5.00
CA ARG A 64 -0.21 -5.83 -4.53
C ARG A 64 0.62 -5.68 -3.26
N PHE A 65 0.64 -6.71 -2.43
CA PHE A 65 1.31 -6.73 -1.14
C PHE A 65 2.49 -7.69 -1.15
N GLY A 66 3.39 -7.48 -0.19
CA GLY A 66 4.66 -8.18 -0.08
C GLY A 66 5.85 -7.30 -0.44
N VAL A 67 6.98 -7.96 -0.66
CA VAL A 67 8.28 -7.30 -0.85
C VAL A 67 8.60 -7.15 -2.34
N PHE A 68 8.95 -5.94 -2.73
CA PHE A 68 9.32 -5.57 -4.10
C PHE A 68 10.65 -4.82 -4.07
N SER A 69 11.45 -4.98 -5.13
CA SER A 69 12.71 -4.26 -5.30
C SER A 69 12.66 -3.44 -6.58
N TYR A 70 13.18 -2.21 -6.50
CA TYR A 70 13.22 -1.24 -7.58
C TYR A 70 14.57 -0.52 -7.57
N ASP A 71 15.10 -0.19 -8.73
CA ASP A 71 16.39 0.50 -8.80
C ASP A 71 16.23 2.00 -8.47
N THR A 72 15.09 2.59 -8.86
CA THR A 72 14.84 4.03 -8.72
C THR A 72 13.37 4.35 -8.42
N TYR A 73 13.12 5.55 -7.89
CA TYR A 73 11.76 6.08 -7.67
C TYR A 73 10.87 5.97 -8.91
N ALA A 74 11.40 6.18 -10.12
CA ALA A 74 10.61 6.20 -11.34
C ALA A 74 9.91 4.86 -11.64
N GLU A 75 10.38 3.75 -11.09
CA GLU A 75 9.77 2.42 -11.24
C GLU A 75 8.63 2.17 -10.26
N VAL A 76 8.59 2.93 -9.17
CA VAL A 76 7.52 2.87 -8.18
C VAL A 76 6.28 3.54 -8.79
N LYS A 77 5.32 2.73 -9.24
CA LYS A 77 4.04 3.20 -9.81
C LYS A 77 2.90 3.01 -8.81
N ASP A 78 2.96 3.74 -7.70
CA ASP A 78 1.97 3.68 -6.63
C ASP A 78 1.88 5.01 -5.90
N PHE A 79 0.84 5.80 -6.22
CA PHE A 79 0.66 7.16 -5.71
C PHE A 79 0.69 7.27 -4.17
N ARG A 80 0.37 6.19 -3.45
CA ARG A 80 0.39 6.18 -1.98
C ARG A 80 1.79 6.06 -1.41
N ILE A 81 2.70 5.45 -2.15
CA ILE A 81 4.11 5.34 -1.82
C ILE A 81 4.84 6.59 -2.32
N GLU A 82 4.56 6.99 -3.56
CA GLU A 82 5.11 8.19 -4.20
C GLU A 82 4.94 9.45 -3.33
N ARG A 83 3.87 9.53 -2.53
CA ARG A 83 3.62 10.62 -1.57
C ARG A 83 4.69 10.74 -0.48
N TYR A 84 5.24 9.62 -0.02
CA TYR A 84 6.16 9.57 1.12
C TYR A 84 7.57 9.13 0.71
N LEU A 85 7.81 8.81 -0.56
CA LEU A 85 9.11 8.35 -1.04
C LEU A 85 9.84 9.50 -1.76
N PRO A 86 11.07 9.86 -1.36
CA PRO A 86 11.85 10.86 -2.07
C PRO A 86 12.12 10.46 -3.53
N THR A 87 12.08 11.42 -4.46
CA THR A 87 12.33 11.18 -5.88
C THR A 87 13.77 10.80 -6.20
N THR A 88 14.71 11.13 -5.31
CA THR A 88 16.14 10.82 -5.39
C THR A 88 16.50 9.45 -4.81
N ALA A 89 15.54 8.72 -4.23
CA ALA A 89 15.75 7.40 -3.63
C ALA A 89 16.21 6.34 -4.67
N ARG A 90 17.13 5.49 -4.24
CA ARG A 90 17.81 4.45 -5.06
C ARG A 90 17.84 3.13 -4.31
N ASP A 91 18.04 2.01 -5.02
CA ASP A 91 18.16 0.68 -4.41
C ASP A 91 17.00 0.35 -3.46
N ILE A 92 15.78 0.62 -3.93
CA ILE A 92 14.58 0.65 -3.10
C ILE A 92 14.07 -0.79 -2.89
N THR A 93 13.89 -1.17 -1.63
CA THR A 93 13.13 -2.36 -1.23
C THR A 93 11.87 -1.91 -0.52
N LEU A 94 10.70 -2.25 -1.06
CA LEU A 94 9.39 -1.87 -0.55
C LEU A 94 8.65 -3.10 -0.03
N ASP A 95 8.25 -3.09 1.22
CA ASP A 95 7.27 -4.01 1.78
C ASP A 95 5.91 -3.33 1.87
N LYS A 96 4.98 -3.77 1.03
CA LYS A 96 3.63 -3.20 0.91
C LYS A 96 2.63 -4.02 1.70
N PHE A 97 1.77 -3.36 2.47
CA PHE A 97 0.66 -3.98 3.17
C PHE A 97 -0.60 -3.10 3.11
N ALA A 98 -1.72 -3.60 3.64
CA ALA A 98 -3.03 -2.96 3.44
C ALA A 98 -3.10 -1.52 3.94
N MET A 99 -2.48 -1.24 5.08
CA MET A 99 -2.56 0.02 5.83
C MET A 99 -1.30 0.88 5.71
N GLY A 100 -0.39 0.58 4.78
CA GLY A 100 0.87 1.31 4.72
C GLY A 100 1.94 0.61 3.89
N HIS A 101 3.16 1.09 4.07
CA HIS A 101 4.34 0.42 3.54
C HIS A 101 5.55 0.66 4.44
N ARG A 102 6.50 -0.25 4.33
CA ARG A 102 7.87 -0.08 4.80
C ARG A 102 8.78 0.04 3.60
N ALA A 103 9.78 0.92 3.65
CA ALA A 103 10.77 1.04 2.59
C ALA A 103 12.19 1.02 3.16
N LYS A 104 13.11 0.48 2.39
CA LYS A 104 14.56 0.62 2.59
C LYS A 104 15.13 1.17 1.30
N TYR A 105 15.97 2.19 1.36
CA TYR A 105 16.59 2.76 0.16
C TYR A 105 17.86 3.55 0.50
N THR A 106 18.64 3.85 -0.53
CA THR A 106 19.82 4.68 -0.47
C THR A 106 19.48 6.12 -0.83
N ILE A 107 19.91 7.09 -0.02
CA ILE A 107 19.78 8.53 -0.24
C ILE A 107 20.84 9.27 0.59
N THR A 108 21.29 10.44 0.14
CA THR A 108 22.17 11.27 0.99
C THR A 108 21.38 12.02 2.06
N GLU A 109 22.04 12.38 3.15
CA GLU A 109 21.40 13.14 4.23
C GLU A 109 20.80 14.46 3.74
N THR A 110 21.54 15.21 2.92
CA THR A 110 21.07 16.48 2.35
C THR A 110 19.83 16.29 1.49
N GLU A 111 19.82 15.28 0.62
CA GLU A 111 18.64 14.98 -0.22
C GLU A 111 17.42 14.59 0.65
N LEU A 112 17.62 13.86 1.75
CA LEU A 112 16.55 13.49 2.66
C LEU A 112 16.00 14.72 3.39
N ARG A 113 16.86 15.56 3.95
CA ARG A 113 16.46 16.78 4.67
C ARG A 113 15.74 17.76 3.76
N ASP A 114 16.28 18.02 2.55
CA ASP A 114 15.66 18.90 1.57
C ASP A 114 14.25 18.41 1.19
N TYR A 115 14.09 17.09 1.01
CA TYR A 115 12.78 16.48 0.75
C TYR A 115 11.80 16.69 1.91
N LEU A 116 12.22 16.46 3.15
CA LEU A 116 11.37 16.62 4.33
C LEU A 116 11.02 18.08 4.56
N ASP A 117 11.98 19.00 4.42
CA ASP A 117 11.74 20.44 4.52
C ASP A 117 10.71 20.89 3.48
N GLN A 118 10.81 20.38 2.25
CA GLN A 118 9.82 20.65 1.22
C GLN A 118 8.43 20.09 1.60
N LEU A 119 8.34 18.87 2.13
CA LEU A 119 7.07 18.32 2.61
C LEU A 119 6.43 19.18 3.70
N TRP A 120 7.22 19.65 4.66
CA TRP A 120 6.75 20.53 5.74
C TRP A 120 6.32 21.91 5.24
N LEU A 121 6.98 22.45 4.20
CA LEU A 121 6.61 23.72 3.56
C LEU A 121 5.32 23.61 2.73
N GLU A 122 5.12 22.48 2.03
CA GLU A 122 3.97 22.27 1.14
C GLU A 122 2.71 21.77 1.86
N ALA A 123 2.87 21.25 3.08
CA ALA A 123 1.74 20.74 3.84
C ALA A 123 0.81 21.88 4.29
N ASP A 124 -0.38 21.92 3.70
CA ASP A 124 -1.41 22.92 3.96
C ASP A 124 -2.37 22.43 5.08
N GLY A 125 -2.67 23.29 6.05
CA GLY A 125 -3.62 23.01 7.15
C GLY A 125 -2.99 22.79 8.54
N PRO A 126 -3.82 22.59 9.58
CA PRO A 126 -3.34 22.36 10.94
C PRO A 126 -2.72 20.96 11.05
N PHE A 127 -1.44 20.91 11.41
CA PHE A 127 -0.74 19.68 11.77
C PHE A 127 -1.37 19.08 13.03
N ALA A 128 -1.44 17.75 13.09
CA ALA A 128 -1.81 17.09 14.34
C ALA A 128 -0.72 17.29 15.41
N ILE A 129 0.54 17.35 14.99
CA ILE A 129 1.73 17.56 15.82
C ILE A 129 2.67 18.53 15.08
N PRO A 130 3.09 19.66 15.69
CA PRO A 130 4.10 20.55 15.14
C PRO A 130 5.45 19.84 14.95
N ARG A 131 6.25 20.28 13.96
CA ARG A 131 7.57 19.68 13.71
C ARG A 131 8.50 19.78 14.91
N GLU A 132 8.43 20.88 15.64
CA GLU A 132 9.29 21.16 16.80
C GLU A 132 8.96 20.28 18.02
N GLU A 133 7.80 19.60 17.99
CA GLU A 133 7.37 18.65 19.03
C GLU A 133 7.69 17.19 18.64
N LEU A 134 8.33 16.99 17.48
CA LEU A 134 8.81 15.67 17.02
C LEU A 134 10.32 15.58 17.25
N ASP A 135 10.76 14.38 17.61
CA ASP A 135 12.16 14.06 17.91
C ASP A 135 12.99 13.91 16.61
N ASP A 136 12.93 14.92 15.73
CA ASP A 136 13.78 15.01 14.54
C ASP A 136 15.27 15.10 14.97
N ASP A 137 16.14 14.31 14.33
CA ASP A 137 17.57 14.19 14.62
C ASP A 137 17.94 13.46 15.92
N ASP A 138 16.97 12.87 16.64
CA ASP A 138 17.29 12.02 17.77
C ASP A 138 17.78 10.65 17.33
N ALA A 139 18.69 10.09 18.12
CA ALA A 139 19.19 8.75 17.90
C ALA A 139 18.07 7.74 18.21
N ALA A 140 17.61 7.03 17.20
CA ALA A 140 16.57 6.03 17.36
C ALA A 140 17.06 4.87 18.23
N THR A 141 16.20 4.39 19.14
CA THR A 141 16.56 3.24 19.97
C THR A 141 16.47 1.94 19.16
N TYR A 142 17.34 0.98 19.47
CA TYR A 142 17.36 -0.32 18.80
C TYR A 142 16.00 -1.05 18.92
N ASP A 143 15.35 -0.93 20.08
CA ASP A 143 14.07 -1.60 20.36
C ASP A 143 12.91 -1.03 19.50
N GLU A 144 12.88 0.29 19.26
CA GLU A 144 11.88 0.92 18.38
C GLU A 144 12.07 0.53 16.92
N PHE A 145 13.31 0.36 16.51
CA PHE A 145 13.66 -0.05 15.16
C PHE A 145 13.30 -1.52 14.90
N ASP A 146 13.69 -2.44 15.79
CA ASP A 146 13.45 -3.88 15.64
C ASP A 146 11.95 -4.18 15.55
N TYR A 147 11.15 -3.56 16.42
CA TYR A 147 9.69 -3.71 16.40
C TYR A 147 9.04 -3.25 15.07
N ARG A 148 9.53 -2.17 14.47
CA ARG A 148 8.93 -1.62 13.22
C ARG A 148 9.32 -2.41 11.98
N PHE A 149 10.53 -2.97 11.94
CA PHE A 149 11.08 -3.62 10.75
C PHE A 149 11.22 -5.15 10.88
N GLU A 150 10.64 -5.72 11.94
CA GLU A 150 10.61 -7.18 12.17
C GLU A 150 10.09 -7.94 10.93
N GLY A 151 10.72 -9.09 10.68
CA GLY A 151 10.33 -10.04 9.63
C GLY A 151 10.87 -9.73 8.23
N LEU A 152 11.55 -8.60 8.03
CA LEU A 152 12.08 -8.19 6.72
C LEU A 152 13.52 -8.65 6.46
N ASN A 153 14.22 -9.17 7.47
CA ASN A 153 15.64 -9.55 7.41
C ASN A 153 16.55 -8.43 6.89
N TRP A 154 16.15 -7.18 7.10
CA TRP A 154 16.97 -6.03 6.77
C TRP A 154 18.09 -5.88 7.81
N PRO A 155 19.34 -5.57 7.40
CA PRO A 155 20.41 -5.34 8.36
C PRO A 155 20.05 -4.22 9.34
N PRO A 156 20.48 -4.29 10.61
CA PRO A 156 20.33 -3.16 11.51
C PRO A 156 21.14 -1.96 11.00
N LEU A 157 20.64 -0.75 11.23
CA LEU A 157 21.42 0.47 11.02
C LEU A 157 22.45 0.61 12.15
N GLU A 158 23.67 1.05 11.82
CA GLU A 158 24.74 1.23 12.80
C GLU A 158 24.50 2.46 13.67
N LYS A 159 24.00 3.54 13.04
CA LYS A 159 23.53 4.76 13.69
C LYS A 159 22.25 5.19 12.99
N ALA A 160 21.13 5.20 13.69
CA ALA A 160 19.86 5.63 13.12
C ALA A 160 19.46 6.98 13.71
N PHE A 161 19.24 7.97 12.85
CA PHE A 161 18.62 9.25 13.21
C PHE A 161 17.18 9.24 12.72
N GLU A 162 16.24 9.53 13.62
CA GLU A 162 14.83 9.60 13.27
C GLU A 162 14.47 10.96 12.67
N PHE A 163 13.60 10.92 11.66
CA PHE A 163 12.98 12.08 11.04
C PHE A 163 11.51 11.82 10.76
N HIS A 164 10.71 12.87 10.70
CA HIS A 164 9.28 12.77 10.48
C HIS A 164 8.80 13.60 9.28
N SER A 165 7.83 13.04 8.54
CA SER A 165 6.98 13.85 7.66
C SER A 165 5.93 14.61 8.48
N PRO A 166 5.26 15.60 7.89
CA PRO A 166 4.04 16.17 8.46
C PRO A 166 3.04 15.08 8.89
N VAL A 167 2.51 15.22 10.11
CA VAL A 167 1.43 14.36 10.61
C VAL A 167 0.09 15.02 10.28
N GLN A 168 -0.66 14.38 9.38
CA GLN A 168 -1.98 14.83 8.97
C GLN A 168 -3.02 14.61 10.08
N SER A 169 -4.12 15.37 10.01
CA SER A 169 -5.20 15.31 10.99
C SER A 169 -5.95 13.97 11.03
N ASP A 170 -5.81 13.14 9.99
CA ASP A 170 -6.32 11.77 9.92
C ASP A 170 -5.35 10.74 10.49
N GLY A 171 -4.16 11.15 10.95
CA GLY A 171 -3.11 10.25 11.44
C GLY A 171 -2.17 9.73 10.35
N GLY A 172 -2.31 10.19 9.11
CA GLY A 172 -1.38 9.88 8.02
C GLY A 172 -0.02 10.55 8.20
N GLY A 173 1.05 9.83 7.89
CA GLY A 173 2.43 10.31 7.99
C GLY A 173 3.45 9.21 7.77
N ALA A 174 4.72 9.57 7.83
CA ALA A 174 5.85 8.67 7.67
C ALA A 174 7.00 9.03 8.63
N ASN A 175 7.67 7.99 9.11
CA ASN A 175 8.90 8.09 9.90
C ASN A 175 10.05 7.55 9.05
N TYR A 176 11.21 8.17 9.17
CA TYR A 176 12.42 7.86 8.44
C TYR A 176 13.56 7.67 9.44
N PHE A 177 14.30 6.58 9.29
CA PHE A 177 15.46 6.24 10.11
C PHE A 177 16.67 6.22 9.20
N PHE A 178 17.53 7.23 9.31
CA PHE A 178 18.67 7.43 8.44
C PHE A 178 19.98 7.01 9.10
N ASP A 179 20.80 6.28 8.35
CA ASP A 179 22.19 5.97 8.73
C ASP A 179 23.19 6.73 7.85
N PRO A 180 23.94 7.71 8.41
CA PRO A 180 24.93 8.47 7.65
C PRO A 180 26.14 7.63 7.24
N THR A 181 26.39 6.49 7.89
CA THR A 181 27.53 5.61 7.57
C THR A 181 27.32 4.92 6.24
N SER A 182 26.10 4.43 6.00
CA SER A 182 25.74 3.67 4.80
C SER A 182 24.86 4.45 3.82
N ASN A 183 24.46 5.68 4.15
CA ASN A 183 23.47 6.47 3.41
C ASN A 183 22.16 5.69 3.18
N THR A 184 21.75 4.93 4.19
CA THR A 184 20.56 4.06 4.11
C THR A 184 19.43 4.65 4.93
N VAL A 185 18.23 4.70 4.36
CA VAL A 185 17.00 5.06 5.07
C VAL A 185 16.10 3.86 5.19
N TYR A 186 15.62 3.60 6.40
CA TYR A 186 14.45 2.75 6.63
C TYR A 186 13.26 3.63 6.92
N GLN A 187 12.13 3.33 6.30
CA GLN A 187 10.95 4.15 6.31
C GLN A 187 9.74 3.32 6.71
N HIS A 188 8.87 3.89 7.54
CA HIS A 188 7.55 3.35 7.81
C HIS A 188 6.50 4.43 7.57
N ALA A 189 5.53 4.16 6.70
CA ALA A 189 4.43 5.09 6.43
C ALA A 189 3.06 4.41 6.60
N GLY A 190 2.19 5.08 7.34
CA GLY A 190 0.80 4.67 7.55
C GLY A 190 -0.15 5.35 6.56
N TYR A 191 -1.08 4.58 6.02
CA TYR A 191 -2.19 5.09 5.22
C TYR A 191 -3.43 5.18 6.10
N TRP A 192 -3.90 6.41 6.32
CA TRP A 192 -5.20 6.71 6.92
C TRP A 192 -6.15 7.32 5.87
#